data_AF-A0A9Q9IE18-F1
#
_entry.id   AF-A0A9Q9IE18-F1
#
_cell.length_a   1.000
_cell.length_b   1.000
_cell.length_c   1.000
_cell.angle_alpha   90.00
_cell.angle_beta   90.00
_cell.angle_gamma   90.00
#
_symmetry.space_group_name_H-M   'P 1'
#
loop_
_entity.id
_entity.type
_entity.pdbx_description
1 polymer ?
#
loop_
_entity_poly.entity_id
_entity_poly.type
_entity_poly.pdbx_seq_one_letter_code
_entity_poly.pdbx_strand_id
1 'polypeptide(L)'
;MLAVAAAALAQLCVAFVPLADIWAAHRPGGDASAVAGAVRLGAWAVLAAAVLTAWAVFAGWARRARSNLAAFGIRTTSAVPLRDVAVGSVGRAPALRRRMTVLTWLWWVSLLVTLAAAVLGALAGLDNLREIADVRDRVAAGGTVDGALVSHLFGRQLLLRLPAAVLGVVAAVSALVLIARVTSAQYGRVARIRGAAVPRATLRALRGTDDDWTVVLPLAAGGTIRE
;
A
#
# COMPACT_ATOMS: atom_id res chain seq x y z
N MET A 1 3.12 -3.33 5.17
CA MET A 1 3.61 -1.93 5.06
C MET A 1 4.64 -1.83 3.95
N LEU A 2 5.76 -2.56 4.02
CA LEU A 2 6.78 -2.60 2.97
C LEU A 2 6.23 -2.87 1.56
N ALA A 3 5.35 -3.87 1.39
CA ALA A 3 4.75 -4.17 0.08
C ALA A 3 3.96 -3.00 -0.52
N VAL A 4 3.24 -2.24 0.31
CA VAL A 4 2.44 -1.07 -0.12
C VAL A 4 3.37 0.09 -0.52
N ALA A 5 4.46 0.30 0.24
CA ALA A 5 5.48 1.29 -0.11
C ALA A 5 6.23 0.92 -1.40
N ALA A 6 6.57 -0.37 -1.57
CA ALA A 6 7.22 -0.88 -2.78
C ALA A 6 6.33 -0.70 -4.02
N ALA A 7 5.01 -0.93 -3.91
CA ALA A 7 4.07 -0.67 -5.00
C ALA A 7 4.03 0.81 -5.39
N ALA A 8 3.98 1.72 -4.40
CA ALA A 8 4.01 3.16 -4.66
C ALA A 8 5.33 3.63 -5.30
N LEU A 9 6.46 3.12 -4.82
CA LEU A 9 7.77 3.40 -5.41
C LEU A 9 7.88 2.86 -6.84
N ALA A 10 7.42 1.63 -7.09
CA ALA A 10 7.41 1.06 -8.43
C ALA A 10 6.54 1.89 -9.38
N GLN A 11 5.40 2.41 -8.90
CA GLN A 11 4.52 3.26 -9.70
C GLN A 11 5.18 4.61 -10.04
N LEU A 12 5.93 5.18 -9.10
CA LEU A 12 6.76 6.36 -9.35
C LEU A 12 7.86 6.06 -10.38
N CYS A 13 8.59 4.95 -10.24
CA CYS A 13 9.61 4.54 -11.20
C CYS A 13 9.05 4.34 -12.60
N VAL A 14 7.85 3.76 -12.74
CA VAL A 14 7.19 3.55 -14.04
C VAL A 14 6.81 4.88 -14.72
N ALA A 15 6.56 5.95 -13.96
CA ALA A 15 6.34 7.27 -14.54
C ALA A 15 7.57 7.81 -15.30
N PHE A 16 8.77 7.37 -14.93
CA PHE A 16 10.04 7.80 -15.52
C PHE A 16 10.58 6.86 -16.61
N VAL A 17 9.91 5.72 -16.87
CA VAL A 17 10.31 4.78 -17.94
C VAL A 17 10.52 5.44 -19.31
N PRO A 18 9.74 6.46 -19.73
CA PRO A 18 9.99 7.13 -21.01
C PRO A 18 11.39 7.79 -21.13
N LEU A 19 12.11 8.02 -20.02
CA LEU A 19 13.50 8.49 -20.06
C LEU A 19 14.45 7.46 -20.68
N ALA A 20 14.16 6.17 -20.53
CA ALA A 20 14.96 5.11 -21.13
C ALA A 20 14.84 5.12 -22.67
N ASP A 21 13.66 5.44 -23.18
CA ASP A 21 13.41 5.57 -24.62
C ASP A 21 14.17 6.78 -25.20
N ILE A 22 14.26 7.90 -24.47
CA ILE A 22 15.07 9.07 -24.86
C ILE A 22 16.55 8.72 -24.90
N TRP A 23 17.05 8.08 -23.85
CA TRP A 23 18.44 7.67 -23.80
C TRP A 23 18.81 6.76 -24.97
N ALA A 24 17.92 5.83 -25.34
CA ALA A 24 18.12 4.95 -26.49
C ALA A 24 18.15 5.71 -27.81
N ALA A 25 17.29 6.73 -27.98
CA ALA A 25 17.27 7.56 -29.18
C ALA A 25 18.55 8.40 -29.38
N HIS A 26 19.28 8.72 -28.30
CA HIS A 26 20.52 9.49 -28.36
C HIS A 26 21.79 8.63 -28.44
N ARG A 27 21.67 7.29 -28.39
CA ARG A 27 22.81 6.39 -28.47
C ARG A 27 23.02 5.86 -29.89
N PRO A 28 24.21 6.02 -30.48
CA PRO A 28 24.55 5.36 -31.73
C PRO A 28 24.69 3.83 -31.49
N GLY A 29 23.91 3.03 -32.22
CA GLY A 29 24.00 1.56 -32.21
C GLY A 29 22.68 0.84 -31.90
N GLY A 30 22.48 -0.35 -32.47
CA GLY A 30 21.21 -1.11 -32.41
C GLY A 30 20.81 -1.60 -31.01
N ASP A 31 21.78 -1.82 -30.12
CA ASP A 31 21.54 -2.43 -28.80
C ASP A 31 20.78 -1.52 -27.83
N ALA A 32 20.86 -0.20 -28.00
CA ALA A 32 20.24 0.75 -27.08
C ALA A 32 18.70 0.62 -27.05
N SER A 33 18.11 0.33 -28.22
CA SER A 33 16.67 0.10 -28.37
C SER A 33 16.20 -1.17 -27.66
N ALA A 34 16.99 -2.25 -27.73
CA ALA A 34 16.71 -3.51 -27.06
C ALA A 34 16.81 -3.36 -25.53
N VAL A 35 17.81 -2.64 -25.04
CA VAL A 35 17.98 -2.32 -23.62
C VAL A 35 16.81 -1.49 -23.09
N ALA A 36 16.39 -0.43 -23.78
CA ALA A 36 15.23 0.36 -23.37
C ALA A 36 13.93 -0.47 -23.37
N GLY A 37 13.74 -1.35 -24.36
CA GLY A 37 12.65 -2.31 -24.39
C GLY A 37 12.63 -3.24 -23.18
N ALA A 38 13.78 -3.80 -22.81
CA ALA A 38 13.94 -4.66 -21.64
C ALA A 38 13.69 -3.91 -20.32
N VAL A 39 14.20 -2.67 -20.18
CA VAL A 39 13.96 -1.81 -19.01
C VAL A 39 12.48 -1.53 -18.84
N ARG A 40 11.77 -1.19 -19.93
CA ARG A 40 10.33 -0.93 -19.90
C ARG A 40 9.54 -2.16 -19.47
N LEU A 41 9.81 -3.32 -20.08
CA LEU A 41 9.16 -4.59 -19.71
C LEU A 41 9.43 -4.95 -18.25
N GLY A 42 10.69 -4.83 -17.81
CA GLY A 42 11.09 -5.08 -16.42
C GLY A 42 10.38 -4.15 -15.44
N ALA A 43 10.29 -2.85 -15.73
CA ALA A 43 9.61 -1.88 -14.88
C ALA A 43 8.11 -2.20 -14.73
N TRP A 44 7.42 -2.57 -15.81
CA TRP A 44 6.03 -2.99 -15.75
C TRP A 44 5.84 -4.31 -14.99
N ALA A 45 6.72 -5.29 -15.19
CA ALA A 45 6.70 -6.55 -14.46
C ALA A 45 6.90 -6.33 -12.94
N VAL A 46 7.86 -5.48 -12.56
CA VAL A 46 8.11 -5.10 -11.17
C VAL A 46 6.90 -4.39 -10.56
N LEU A 47 6.29 -3.44 -11.29
CA LEU A 47 5.08 -2.78 -10.83
C LEU A 47 3.93 -3.77 -10.61
N ALA A 48 3.67 -4.64 -11.59
CA ALA A 48 2.62 -5.65 -11.48
C ALA A 48 2.84 -6.57 -10.28
N ALA A 49 4.06 -7.10 -10.13
CA ALA A 49 4.42 -7.96 -9.00
C ALA A 49 4.28 -7.23 -7.65
N ALA A 50 4.73 -5.96 -7.56
CA ALA A 50 4.64 -5.16 -6.35
C ALA A 50 3.19 -4.87 -5.96
N VAL A 51 2.35 -4.49 -6.93
CA VAL A 51 0.92 -4.22 -6.71
C VAL A 51 0.17 -5.48 -6.29
N LEU A 52 0.39 -6.61 -6.96
CA LEU A 52 -0.21 -7.90 -6.60
C LEU A 52 0.21 -8.34 -5.20
N THR A 53 1.50 -8.20 -4.87
CA THR A 53 2.02 -8.52 -3.54
C THR A 53 1.41 -7.61 -2.46
N ALA A 54 1.30 -6.30 -2.74
CA ALA A 54 0.66 -5.36 -1.84
C ALA A 54 -0.79 -5.72 -1.56
N TRP A 55 -1.55 -6.09 -2.60
CA TRP A 55 -2.93 -6.55 -2.47
C TRP A 55 -3.06 -7.85 -1.69
N ALA A 56 -2.23 -8.85 -1.98
CA ALA A 56 -2.23 -10.13 -1.27
C ALA A 56 -1.94 -9.93 0.23
N VAL A 57 -0.91 -9.13 0.56
CA VAL A 57 -0.55 -8.80 1.95
C VAL A 57 -1.65 -7.99 2.62
N PHE A 58 -2.25 -7.03 1.93
CA PHE A 58 -3.36 -6.22 2.46
C PHE A 58 -4.59 -7.08 2.74
N ALA A 59 -4.97 -7.97 1.82
CA ALA A 59 -6.06 -8.91 2.00
C ALA A 59 -5.80 -9.90 3.15
N GLY A 60 -4.57 -10.41 3.27
CA GLY A 60 -4.14 -11.22 4.40
C GLY A 60 -4.28 -10.48 5.74
N TRP A 61 -3.81 -9.24 5.79
CA TRP A 61 -3.96 -8.38 6.96
C TRP A 61 -5.43 -8.11 7.29
N ALA A 62 -6.26 -7.77 6.30
CA ALA A 62 -7.69 -7.49 6.51
C ALA A 62 -8.44 -8.72 7.05
N ARG A 63 -8.15 -9.92 6.51
CA ARG A 63 -8.69 -11.19 7.04
C ARG A 63 -8.28 -11.43 8.49
N ARG A 64 -7.00 -11.21 8.83
CA ARG A 64 -6.51 -11.33 10.21
C ARG A 64 -7.19 -10.31 11.14
N ALA A 65 -7.28 -9.06 10.72
CA ALA A 65 -7.90 -7.99 11.51
C ALA A 65 -9.39 -8.27 11.76
N ARG A 66 -10.11 -8.85 10.78
CA ARG A 66 -11.49 -9.31 10.94
C ARG A 66 -11.59 -10.47 11.93
N SER A 67 -10.70 -11.45 11.83
CA SER A 67 -10.65 -12.61 12.74
C SER A 67 -10.41 -12.18 14.19
N ASN A 68 -9.52 -11.19 14.41
CA ASN A 68 -9.31 -10.59 15.74
C ASN A 68 -10.59 -9.95 16.29
N LEU A 69 -11.39 -9.27 15.46
CA LEU A 69 -12.65 -8.70 15.89
C LEU A 69 -13.68 -9.76 16.26
N ALA A 70 -13.76 -10.85 15.50
CA ALA A 70 -14.60 -11.99 15.83
C ALA A 70 -14.21 -12.60 17.18
N ALA A 71 -12.92 -12.73 17.48
CA ALA A 71 -12.42 -13.17 18.79
C ALA A 71 -12.80 -12.21 19.94
N PHE A 72 -13.04 -10.92 19.65
CA PHE A 72 -13.58 -9.96 20.61
C PHE A 72 -15.12 -9.92 20.64
N GLY A 73 -15.82 -10.86 20.00
CA GLY A 73 -17.27 -10.91 19.92
C GLY A 73 -17.90 -9.83 19.02
N ILE A 74 -17.10 -9.13 18.21
CA ILE A 74 -17.58 -8.09 17.30
C ILE A 74 -17.85 -8.70 15.93
N ARG A 75 -19.13 -8.78 15.55
CA ARG A 75 -19.54 -9.23 14.23
C ARG A 75 -19.39 -8.09 13.22
N THR A 76 -18.77 -8.39 12.09
CA THR A 76 -18.73 -7.53 10.89
C THR A 76 -19.84 -7.99 9.94
N THR A 77 -20.82 -7.14 9.65
CA THR A 77 -22.04 -7.51 8.90
C THR A 77 -22.27 -6.65 7.66
N SER A 78 -21.45 -5.63 7.41
CA SER A 78 -21.68 -4.71 6.31
C SER A 78 -21.08 -5.19 4.98
N ALA A 79 -21.65 -4.67 3.90
CA ALA A 79 -21.16 -4.81 2.53
C ALA A 79 -19.76 -4.17 2.33
N VAL A 80 -19.29 -3.32 3.26
CA VAL A 80 -17.97 -2.69 3.21
C VAL A 80 -17.11 -3.28 4.34
N PRO A 81 -16.55 -4.50 4.18
CA PRO A 81 -15.94 -5.26 5.25
C PRO A 81 -14.77 -4.52 5.93
N LEU A 82 -14.05 -3.66 5.19
CA LEU A 82 -12.95 -2.89 5.75
C LEU A 82 -13.41 -1.77 6.69
N ARG A 83 -14.56 -1.14 6.43
CA ARG A 83 -15.13 -0.11 7.31
C ARG A 83 -15.49 -0.72 8.66
N ASP A 84 -16.12 -1.89 8.65
CA ASP A 84 -16.46 -2.63 9.88
C ASP A 84 -15.21 -3.00 10.66
N VAL A 85 -14.14 -3.43 9.96
CA VAL A 85 -12.85 -3.71 10.58
C VAL A 85 -12.27 -2.47 11.25
N ALA A 86 -12.27 -1.33 10.56
CA ALA A 86 -11.70 -0.09 11.08
C ALA A 86 -12.48 0.46 12.29
N VAL A 87 -13.81 0.53 12.17
CA VAL A 87 -14.71 1.06 13.21
C VAL A 87 -14.82 0.11 14.40
N GLY A 88 -14.90 -1.21 14.15
CA GLY A 88 -14.97 -2.23 15.20
C GLY A 88 -13.72 -2.26 16.08
N SER A 89 -12.56 -1.95 15.50
CA SER A 89 -11.27 -1.98 16.22
C SER A 89 -11.14 -0.89 17.28
N VAL A 90 -11.82 0.26 17.14
CA VAL A 90 -11.73 1.38 18.09
C VAL A 90 -12.80 1.37 19.20
N GLY A 91 -13.68 0.37 19.24
CA GLY A 91 -14.70 0.26 20.29
C GLY A 91 -15.89 1.19 20.08
N ARG A 92 -16.53 1.71 21.14
CA ARG A 92 -17.79 2.49 21.09
C ARG A 92 -17.59 4.03 21.08
N ALA A 93 -16.36 4.52 21.15
CA ALA A 93 -16.09 5.97 21.21
C ALA A 93 -16.49 6.69 19.90
N PRO A 94 -17.48 7.59 19.90
CA PRO A 94 -18.07 8.14 18.67
C PRO A 94 -17.05 8.96 17.86
N ALA A 95 -16.21 9.76 18.52
CA ALA A 95 -15.18 10.56 17.87
C ALA A 95 -14.14 9.70 17.13
N LEU A 96 -13.70 8.59 17.73
CA LEU A 96 -12.74 7.67 17.10
C LEU A 96 -13.37 6.90 15.94
N ARG A 97 -14.64 6.48 16.06
CA ARG A 97 -15.39 5.84 14.97
C ARG A 97 -15.53 6.75 13.76
N ARG A 98 -15.85 8.03 13.98
CA ARG A 98 -15.95 9.03 12.91
C ARG A 98 -14.60 9.20 12.21
N ARG A 99 -13.50 9.35 12.96
CA ARG A 99 -12.13 9.44 12.41
C ARG A 99 -11.76 8.21 11.58
N MET A 100 -12.04 6.99 12.07
CA MET A 100 -11.76 5.76 11.31
C MET A 100 -12.62 5.65 10.04
N THR A 101 -13.88 6.09 10.10
CA THR A 101 -14.76 6.12 8.93
C THR A 101 -14.21 7.07 7.86
N VAL A 102 -13.83 8.29 8.24
CA VAL A 102 -13.22 9.27 7.33
C VAL A 102 -11.93 8.71 6.73
N LEU A 103 -11.05 8.14 7.54
CA LEU A 103 -9.79 7.57 7.04
C LEU A 103 -10.02 6.41 6.07
N THR A 104 -11.01 5.56 6.33
CA THR A 104 -11.37 4.46 5.43
C THR A 104 -11.90 4.98 4.10
N TRP A 105 -12.73 6.01 4.13
CA TRP A 105 -13.23 6.67 2.91
C TRP A 105 -12.12 7.39 2.16
N LEU A 106 -11.24 8.11 2.85
CA LEU A 106 -10.10 8.78 2.24
C LEU A 106 -9.23 7.78 1.49
N TRP A 107 -8.96 6.62 2.09
CA TRP A 107 -8.24 5.53 1.43
C TRP A 107 -8.98 5.04 0.18
N TRP A 108 -10.28 4.71 0.27
CA TRP A 108 -11.07 4.29 -0.89
C TRP A 108 -11.10 5.32 -2.02
N VAL A 109 -11.37 6.59 -1.70
CA VAL A 109 -11.41 7.67 -2.68
C VAL A 109 -10.04 7.85 -3.32
N SER A 110 -8.96 7.89 -2.52
CA SER A 110 -7.60 8.00 -3.07
C SER A 110 -7.24 6.85 -4.01
N LEU A 111 -7.65 5.62 -3.68
CA LEU A 111 -7.46 4.45 -4.53
C LEU A 111 -8.23 4.56 -5.85
N LEU A 112 -9.52 4.92 -5.77
CA LEU A 112 -10.38 5.05 -6.96
C LEU A 112 -9.91 6.18 -7.88
N VAL A 113 -9.53 7.33 -7.31
CA VAL A 113 -8.99 8.46 -8.09
C VAL A 113 -7.63 8.10 -8.70
N THR A 114 -6.78 7.34 -7.99
CA THR A 114 -5.51 6.82 -8.55
C THR A 114 -5.77 5.90 -9.74
N LEU A 115 -6.71 4.96 -9.61
CA LEU A 115 -7.07 4.03 -10.68
C LEU A 115 -7.65 4.79 -11.89
N ALA A 116 -8.56 5.75 -11.65
CA ALA A 116 -9.11 6.57 -12.71
C ALA A 116 -8.03 7.40 -13.43
N ALA A 117 -7.13 8.03 -12.67
CA ALA A 117 -6.00 8.78 -13.24
C ALA A 117 -5.05 7.88 -14.04
N ALA A 118 -4.78 6.66 -13.56
CA ALA A 118 -3.96 5.70 -14.28
C ALA A 118 -4.62 5.23 -15.59
N VAL A 119 -5.92 4.95 -15.58
CA VAL A 119 -6.68 4.58 -16.78
C VAL A 119 -6.72 5.74 -17.77
N LEU A 120 -7.05 6.95 -17.33
CA LEU A 120 -7.08 8.14 -18.19
C LEU A 120 -5.70 8.45 -18.76
N GLY A 121 -4.64 8.36 -17.94
CA GLY A 121 -3.27 8.54 -18.39
C GLY A 121 -2.82 7.46 -19.38
N ALA A 122 -3.25 6.22 -19.20
CA ALA A 122 -3.00 5.14 -20.15
C ALA A 122 -3.72 5.38 -21.48
N LEU A 123 -5.01 5.75 -21.45
CA LEU A 123 -5.82 6.06 -22.63
C LEU A 123 -5.25 7.25 -23.40
N ALA A 124 -5.00 8.37 -22.74
CA ALA A 124 -4.38 9.55 -23.35
C ALA A 124 -2.94 9.27 -23.82
N GLY A 125 -2.28 8.31 -23.19
CA GLY A 125 -0.95 7.84 -23.59
C GLY A 125 -0.94 7.00 -24.85
N LEU A 126 -2.06 6.39 -25.28
CA LEU A 126 -2.13 5.56 -26.48
C LEU A 126 -1.87 6.35 -27.75
N ASP A 127 -2.46 7.54 -27.88
CA ASP A 127 -2.23 8.41 -29.04
C ASP A 127 -0.76 8.85 -29.10
N ASN A 128 -0.20 9.19 -27.94
CA ASN A 128 1.21 9.57 -27.82
C ASN A 128 2.16 8.38 -28.09
N LEU A 129 1.76 7.13 -27.79
CA LEU A 129 2.55 5.94 -28.13
C LEU A 129 2.64 5.71 -29.64
N ARG A 130 1.60 6.04 -30.41
CA ARG A 130 1.64 5.99 -31.87
C ARG A 130 2.62 7.02 -32.43
N GLU A 131 2.53 8.26 -31.97
CA GLU A 131 3.46 9.33 -32.37
C GLU A 131 4.92 9.00 -32.02
N ILE A 132 5.16 8.41 -30.83
CA ILE A 132 6.50 7.94 -30.42
C ILE A 132 6.99 6.79 -31.32
N ALA A 133 6.11 5.87 -31.71
CA ALA A 133 6.46 4.77 -32.62
C ALA A 133 6.83 5.30 -34.01
N ASP A 134 6.06 6.26 -34.54
CA ASP A 134 6.33 6.88 -35.84
C ASP A 134 7.67 7.63 -35.84
N VAL A 135 7.99 8.34 -34.76
CA VAL A 135 9.30 9.00 -34.61
C VAL A 135 10.41 7.95 -34.56
N ARG A 136 10.24 6.88 -33.77
CA ARG A 136 11.22 5.79 -33.66
C ARG A 136 11.48 5.11 -35.01
N ASP A 137 10.44 4.84 -35.78
CA ASP A 137 10.54 4.17 -37.07
C ASP A 137 11.23 5.08 -38.11
N ARG A 138 11.02 6.41 -38.04
CA ARG A 138 11.80 7.38 -38.83
C ARG A 138 13.29 7.41 -38.44
N VAL A 139 13.61 7.34 -37.16
CA VAL A 139 15.02 7.27 -36.70
C VAL A 139 15.69 6.00 -37.22
N ALA A 140 14.98 4.87 -37.12
CA ALA A 140 15.48 3.58 -37.60
C ALA A 140 15.73 3.57 -39.11
N ALA A 141 14.94 4.34 -39.88
CA ALA A 141 15.15 4.57 -41.31
C ALA A 141 16.26 5.57 -41.64
N GLY A 142 16.99 6.10 -40.65
CA GLY A 142 18.08 7.07 -40.85
C GLY A 142 17.62 8.53 -40.99
N GLY A 143 16.35 8.82 -40.66
CA GLY A 143 15.82 10.18 -40.66
C GLY A 143 16.38 11.05 -39.53
N THR A 144 16.39 12.38 -39.75
CA THR A 144 16.74 13.34 -38.71
C THR A 144 15.63 13.49 -37.69
N VAL A 145 16.00 13.64 -36.42
CA VAL A 145 15.06 13.77 -35.29
C VAL A 145 15.00 15.22 -34.84
N ASP A 146 13.79 15.77 -34.78
CA ASP A 146 13.56 17.06 -34.13
C ASP A 146 13.56 16.88 -32.60
N GLY A 147 14.60 17.39 -31.94
CA GLY A 147 14.73 17.34 -30.48
C GLY A 147 13.61 18.08 -29.74
N ALA A 148 13.00 19.11 -30.35
CA ALA A 148 11.87 19.82 -29.76
C ALA A 148 10.62 18.93 -29.73
N LEU A 149 10.35 18.19 -30.80
CA LEU A 149 9.26 17.22 -30.87
C LEU A 149 9.43 16.10 -29.83
N VAL A 150 10.63 15.52 -29.71
CA VAL A 150 10.91 14.46 -28.72
C VAL A 150 10.70 14.96 -27.29
N SER A 151 11.18 16.18 -26.99
CA SER A 151 11.01 16.80 -25.67
C SER A 151 9.54 17.06 -25.35
N HIS A 152 8.75 17.49 -26.35
CA HIS A 152 7.31 17.72 -26.20
C HIS A 152 6.53 16.42 -25.92
N LEU A 153 6.77 15.37 -26.71
CA LEU A 153 6.10 14.06 -26.54
C LEU A 153 6.41 13.44 -25.17
N PHE A 154 7.65 13.61 -24.69
CA PHE A 154 8.05 13.19 -23.35
C PHE A 154 7.39 13.99 -22.24
N GLY A 155 7.41 15.33 -22.34
CA GLY A 155 6.74 16.20 -21.37
C GLY A 155 5.27 15.82 -21.21
N ARG A 156 4.61 15.49 -22.33
CA ARG A 156 3.25 14.98 -22.35
C ARG A 156 3.10 13.61 -21.67
N GLN A 157 3.96 12.63 -21.94
CA GLN A 157 3.93 11.33 -21.24
C GLN A 157 4.12 11.49 -19.73
N LEU A 158 5.06 12.34 -19.30
CA LEU A 158 5.33 12.58 -17.89
C LEU A 158 4.10 13.22 -17.22
N LEU A 159 3.53 14.27 -17.83
CA LEU A 159 2.34 14.95 -17.32
C LEU A 159 1.12 14.03 -17.22
N LEU A 160 0.99 13.03 -18.10
CA LEU A 160 -0.10 12.06 -18.06
C LEU A 160 0.07 11.03 -16.92
N ARG A 161 1.30 10.70 -16.53
CA ARG A 161 1.59 9.62 -15.56
C ARG A 161 1.84 10.11 -14.14
N LEU A 162 2.44 11.28 -13.99
CA LEU A 162 2.89 11.82 -12.71
C LEU A 162 1.73 12.07 -11.74
N PRO A 163 0.56 12.61 -12.14
CA PRO A 163 -0.59 12.75 -11.26
C PRO A 163 -1.05 11.41 -10.67
N ALA A 164 -1.13 10.36 -11.51
CA ALA A 164 -1.51 9.03 -11.06
C ALA A 164 -0.49 8.43 -10.08
N ALA A 165 0.82 8.62 -10.32
CA ALA A 165 1.87 8.18 -9.42
C ALA A 165 1.79 8.89 -8.05
N VAL A 166 1.62 10.21 -8.04
CA VAL A 166 1.48 11.00 -6.80
C VAL A 166 0.25 10.58 -6.01
N LEU A 167 -0.89 10.42 -6.68
CA LEU A 167 -2.12 9.93 -6.05
C LEU A 167 -1.94 8.51 -5.50
N GLY A 168 -1.19 7.65 -6.19
CA GLY A 168 -0.80 6.32 -5.71
C GLY A 168 -0.01 6.37 -4.40
N VAL A 169 0.93 7.32 -4.26
CA VAL A 169 1.65 7.55 -3.00
C VAL A 169 0.69 7.99 -1.89
N VAL A 170 -0.23 8.92 -2.17
CA VAL A 170 -1.24 9.36 -1.19
C VAL A 170 -2.13 8.19 -0.76
N ALA A 171 -2.55 7.33 -1.69
CA ALA A 171 -3.33 6.14 -1.40
C ALA A 171 -2.56 5.14 -0.54
N ALA A 172 -1.27 4.92 -0.84
CA ALA A 172 -0.39 4.07 -0.06
C ALA A 172 -0.20 4.59 1.36
N VAL A 173 0.10 5.89 1.55
CA VAL A 173 0.22 6.52 2.88
C VAL A 173 -1.09 6.38 3.66
N SER A 174 -2.23 6.66 3.03
CA SER A 174 -3.55 6.50 3.66
C SER A 174 -3.79 5.05 4.11
N ALA A 175 -3.41 4.07 3.29
CA ALA A 175 -3.50 2.65 3.63
C ALA A 175 -2.62 2.30 4.85
N LEU A 176 -1.38 2.78 4.87
CA LEU A 176 -0.43 2.55 5.96
C LEU A 176 -0.93 3.13 7.29
N VAL A 177 -1.45 4.37 7.26
CA VAL A 177 -2.04 5.01 8.44
C VAL A 177 -3.25 4.22 8.92
N LEU A 178 -4.13 3.77 8.02
CA LEU A 178 -5.28 2.93 8.37
C LEU A 178 -4.84 1.63 9.04
N ILE A 179 -3.88 0.91 8.42
CA ILE A 179 -3.33 -0.34 8.98
C ILE A 179 -2.75 -0.09 10.37
N ALA A 180 -1.90 0.92 10.53
CA ALA A 180 -1.24 1.23 11.80
C ALA A 180 -2.26 1.53 12.90
N ARG A 181 -3.27 2.35 12.59
CA ARG A 181 -4.31 2.76 13.55
C ARG A 181 -5.20 1.60 13.98
N VAL A 182 -5.64 0.76 13.04
CA VAL A 182 -6.43 -0.44 13.32
C VAL A 182 -5.64 -1.41 14.19
N THR A 183 -4.39 -1.67 13.79
CA THR A 183 -3.51 -2.62 14.47
C THR A 183 -3.20 -2.16 15.90
N SER A 184 -2.87 -0.87 16.08
CA SER A 184 -2.68 -0.27 17.41
C SER A 184 -3.93 -0.36 18.28
N ALA A 185 -5.12 -0.09 17.73
CA ALA A 185 -6.36 -0.18 18.48
C ALA A 185 -6.67 -1.61 18.95
N GLN A 186 -6.44 -2.61 18.09
CA GLN A 186 -6.62 -4.02 18.42
C GLN A 186 -5.61 -4.49 19.48
N TYR A 187 -4.32 -4.23 19.31
CA TYR A 187 -3.30 -4.63 20.29
C TYR A 187 -3.42 -3.87 21.61
N GLY A 188 -3.81 -2.59 21.58
CA GLY A 188 -4.10 -1.82 22.80
C GLY A 188 -5.25 -2.44 23.61
N ARG A 189 -6.24 -3.07 22.96
CA ARG A 189 -7.28 -3.82 23.66
C ARG A 189 -6.73 -5.09 24.31
N VAL A 190 -5.88 -5.85 23.63
CA VAL A 190 -5.22 -7.04 24.21
C VAL A 190 -4.37 -6.64 25.43
N ALA A 191 -3.59 -5.55 25.32
CA ALA A 191 -2.79 -5.04 26.43
C ALA A 191 -3.63 -4.67 27.64
N ARG A 192 -4.80 -4.03 27.45
CA ARG A 192 -5.75 -3.74 28.54
C ARG A 192 -6.33 -5.00 29.17
N ILE A 193 -6.67 -6.02 28.37
CA ILE A 193 -7.17 -7.31 28.89
C ILE A 193 -6.08 -7.99 29.74
N ARG A 194 -4.84 -8.05 29.24
CA ARG A 194 -3.71 -8.60 30.00
C ARG A 194 -3.44 -7.81 31.29
N GLY A 195 -3.46 -6.48 31.23
CA GLY A 195 -3.26 -5.62 32.40
C GLY A 195 -4.40 -5.69 33.42
N ALA A 196 -5.62 -6.02 33.00
CA ALA A 196 -6.75 -6.26 33.90
C ALA A 196 -6.74 -7.67 34.51
N ALA A 197 -6.17 -8.64 33.81
CA ALA A 197 -6.04 -10.02 34.29
C ALA A 197 -4.95 -10.19 35.37
N VAL A 198 -4.02 -9.24 35.49
CA VAL A 198 -3.03 -9.23 36.58
C VAL A 198 -3.53 -8.29 37.70
N PRO A 199 -3.88 -8.80 38.89
CA PRO A 199 -4.33 -7.96 39.99
C PRO A 199 -3.25 -6.94 40.36
N ARG A 200 -3.65 -5.67 40.59
CA ARG A 200 -2.73 -4.62 41.04
C ARG A 200 -2.02 -4.97 42.36
N ALA A 201 -2.61 -5.84 43.17
CA ALA A 201 -2.00 -6.39 44.37
C ALA A 201 -0.77 -7.28 44.04
N THR A 202 -0.87 -8.12 43.01
CA THR A 202 0.22 -8.98 42.54
C THR A 202 1.37 -8.16 41.93
N LEU A 203 1.05 -7.10 41.18
CA LEU A 203 2.07 -6.18 40.65
C LEU A 203 2.75 -5.33 41.73
N ARG A 204 2.08 -5.05 42.85
CA ARG A 204 2.71 -4.39 44.01
C ARG A 204 3.56 -5.38 44.82
N ALA A 205 3.12 -6.61 45.00
CA ALA A 205 3.89 -7.67 45.67
C ALA A 205 5.20 -7.98 44.93
N LEU A 206 5.16 -8.02 43.60
CA LEU A 206 6.33 -8.20 42.72
C LEU A 206 7.26 -6.97 42.64
N ARG A 207 6.80 -5.78 43.07
CA ARG A 207 7.62 -4.55 43.10
C ARG A 207 8.30 -4.30 44.44
N GLY A 208 7.91 -5.04 45.48
CA GLY A 208 8.54 -4.99 46.80
C GLY A 208 9.57 -6.11 47.03
N THR A 209 9.75 -6.98 46.03
CA THR A 209 10.73 -8.07 46.04
C THR A 209 11.75 -7.79 44.93
N ASP A 210 12.70 -6.92 45.23
CA ASP A 210 13.90 -6.77 44.41
C ASP A 210 14.66 -8.11 44.39
N ASP A 211 15.16 -8.46 43.21
CA ASP A 211 16.24 -9.43 42.93
C ASP A 211 15.97 -10.93 42.68
N ASP A 212 14.75 -11.38 42.32
CA ASP A 212 14.64 -12.72 41.71
C ASP A 212 13.62 -12.79 40.56
N TRP A 213 14.12 -12.82 39.32
CA TRP A 213 13.32 -12.81 38.08
C TRP A 213 12.98 -14.21 37.57
N THR A 214 12.84 -15.21 38.43
CA THR A 214 12.22 -16.49 38.02
C THR A 214 10.71 -16.34 37.97
N VAL A 215 10.20 -15.79 36.87
CA VAL A 215 8.76 -15.75 36.58
C VAL A 215 8.28 -17.17 36.28
N VAL A 216 7.77 -17.86 37.30
CA VAL A 216 6.97 -19.07 37.11
C VAL A 216 5.58 -18.63 36.64
N LEU A 217 5.31 -18.82 35.34
CA LEU A 217 3.95 -18.72 34.80
C LEU A 217 3.06 -19.72 35.55
N PRO A 218 1.87 -19.32 36.06
CA PRO A 218 0.94 -20.29 36.60
C PRO A 218 0.43 -21.16 35.44
N LEU A 219 1.00 -22.35 35.33
CA LEU A 219 0.40 -23.49 34.65
C LEU A 219 -0.98 -23.71 35.26
N ALA A 220 -1.98 -23.68 34.39
CA ALA A 220 -3.38 -24.04 34.61
C ALA A 220 -3.63 -24.83 35.91
N ALA A 221 -4.09 -24.15 36.95
CA ALA A 221 -4.70 -24.82 38.08
C ALA A 221 -6.11 -25.21 37.66
N GLY A 222 -6.27 -26.48 37.27
CA GLY A 222 -7.57 -27.13 37.23
C GLY A 222 -8.27 -26.97 38.57
N GLY A 223 -9.51 -26.49 38.52
CA GLY A 223 -10.38 -26.32 39.68
C GLY A 223 -11.80 -26.72 39.27
N THR A 224 -12.10 -27.97 39.54
CA THR A 224 -13.39 -28.68 39.47
C THR A 224 -14.64 -27.82 39.67
N ILE A 225 -15.58 -27.94 38.73
CA ILE A 225 -17.01 -27.65 38.95
C ILE A 225 -17.54 -28.68 39.95
N ARG A 226 -18.13 -28.24 41.05
CA ARG A 226 -19.08 -29.04 41.85
C ARG A 226 -20.38 -28.26 41.96
N GLU A 227 -21.46 -28.96 41.62
CA GLU A 227 -22.85 -28.63 41.94
C GLU A 227 -23.09 -28.58 43.46
#